data_AF-A0A354XY51-F1
#
_entry.id   AF-A0A354XY51-F1
#
_cell.length_a   1.000
_cell.length_b   1.000
_cell.length_c   1.000
_cell.angle_alpha   90.00
_cell.angle_beta   90.00
_cell.angle_gamma   90.00
#
_symmetry.space_group_name_H-M   'P 1'
#
loop_
_entity.id
_entity.type
_entity.pdbx_description
1 polymer ?
#
loop_
_entity_poly.entity_id
_entity_poly.type
_entity_poly.pdbx_seq_one_letter_code
_entity_poly.pdbx_strand_id
1 'polypeptide(L)'
;EGCDISEESFDAKEGILMNSGFLNGLPVKEAIVKAIEEVEERNLGFRKVNFRLRDAIFSRQRYWGEPFPVYYKDGMPYTLDEGELPLELPEVDKYLPTESGEPPLGRARNWQTREGYPLELSTMPGFAGSSAYYLRYMDPRNSQA
;
A
#
# COMPACT_ATOMS: atom_id res chain seq x y z
N GLU A 1 -32.13 0.90 -26.82
CA GLU A 1 -33.37 1.68 -26.73
C GLU A 1 -33.81 1.66 -25.28
N GLY A 2 -33.93 2.81 -24.59
CA GLY A 2 -34.27 2.74 -23.17
C GLY A 2 -34.38 4.00 -22.30
N CYS A 3 -33.92 5.19 -22.69
CA CYS A 3 -34.29 6.42 -21.97
C CYS A 3 -34.17 7.68 -22.85
N ASP A 4 -34.84 8.75 -22.42
CA ASP A 4 -34.62 10.10 -22.92
C ASP A 4 -33.39 10.70 -22.21
N ILE A 5 -32.28 10.80 -22.95
CA ILE A 5 -31.00 11.32 -22.46
C ILE A 5 -31.05 12.81 -22.06
N SER A 6 -32.13 13.52 -22.40
CA SER A 6 -32.34 14.91 -21.96
C SER A 6 -32.91 15.01 -20.53
N GLU A 7 -33.52 13.94 -20.03
CA GLU A 7 -34.16 13.87 -18.71
C GLU A 7 -33.31 13.07 -17.70
N GLU A 8 -32.64 12.00 -18.13
CA GLU A 8 -31.86 11.14 -17.24
C GLU A 8 -30.61 10.50 -17.89
N SER A 9 -29.62 10.16 -17.06
CA SER A 9 -28.42 9.41 -17.49
C SER A 9 -28.76 7.93 -17.66
N PHE A 10 -28.45 7.37 -18.82
CA PHE A 10 -28.57 5.93 -19.05
C PHE A 10 -27.34 5.19 -18.48
N ASP A 11 -27.40 4.81 -17.21
CA ASP A 11 -26.28 4.15 -16.50
C ASP A 11 -26.18 2.64 -16.75
N ALA A 12 -27.07 2.07 -17.57
CA ALA A 12 -27.08 0.64 -17.81
C ALA A 12 -25.84 0.21 -18.63
N LYS A 13 -25.11 -0.79 -18.13
CA LYS A 13 -23.94 -1.38 -18.82
C LYS A 13 -24.33 -2.41 -19.89
N GLU A 14 -25.57 -2.32 -20.37
CA GLU A 14 -26.16 -3.24 -21.33
C GLU A 14 -26.76 -2.43 -22.49
N GLY A 15 -26.58 -2.92 -23.71
CA GLY A 15 -26.99 -2.23 -24.92
C GLY A 15 -26.30 -2.77 -26.16
N ILE A 16 -26.69 -2.21 -27.30
CA ILE A 16 -26.11 -2.50 -28.61
C ILE A 16 -25.34 -1.26 -29.07
N LEU A 17 -24.09 -1.42 -29.49
CA LEU A 17 -23.27 -0.31 -29.96
C LEU A 17 -23.71 0.22 -31.32
N MET A 18 -23.63 1.54 -31.47
CA MET A 18 -23.88 2.27 -32.71
C MET A 18 -22.86 3.40 -32.87
N ASN A 19 -22.75 3.97 -34.07
CA ASN A 19 -21.81 5.05 -34.41
C ASN A 19 -20.34 4.76 -34.05
N SER A 20 -19.94 3.49 -33.99
CA SER A 20 -18.63 3.00 -33.52
C SER A 20 -17.95 2.07 -34.54
N GLY A 21 -18.28 2.20 -35.83
CA GLY A 21 -17.63 1.46 -36.92
C GLY A 21 -17.80 -0.07 -36.81
N PHE A 22 -16.68 -0.80 -36.73
CA PHE A 22 -16.63 -2.27 -36.69
C PHE A 22 -17.25 -2.91 -35.43
N LEU A 23 -17.58 -2.08 -34.44
CA LEU A 23 -18.28 -2.47 -33.21
C LEU A 23 -19.81 -2.32 -33.31
N ASN A 24 -20.32 -1.71 -34.39
CA ASN A 24 -21.76 -1.50 -34.56
C ASN A 24 -22.53 -2.83 -34.57
N GLY A 25 -23.68 -2.86 -33.88
CA GLY A 25 -24.55 -4.04 -33.80
C GLY A 25 -24.14 -5.07 -32.75
N LEU A 26 -22.98 -4.91 -32.09
CA LEU A 26 -22.53 -5.81 -31.03
C LEU A 26 -23.11 -5.42 -29.66
N PRO A 27 -23.47 -6.41 -28.81
CA PRO A 27 -23.72 -6.17 -27.39
C PRO A 27 -22.49 -5.62 -26.69
N VAL A 28 -22.66 -4.76 -25.67
CA VAL A 28 -21.55 -4.12 -24.92
C VAL A 28 -20.48 -5.13 -24.46
N LYS A 29 -20.89 -6.29 -23.92
CA LYS A 29 -19.94 -7.30 -23.41
C LYS A 29 -19.03 -7.86 -24.51
N GLU A 30 -19.59 -8.17 -25.68
CA GLU A 30 -18.84 -8.70 -26.83
C GLU A 30 -17.96 -7.61 -27.45
N ALA A 31 -18.47 -6.38 -27.54
CA ALA A 31 -17.74 -5.28 -28.10
C ALA A 31 -16.53 -4.85 -27.26
N ILE A 32 -16.59 -4.94 -25.93
CA ILE A 32 -15.41 -4.68 -25.08
C ILE A 32 -14.28 -5.65 -25.44
N VAL A 33 -14.59 -6.93 -25.66
CA VAL A 33 -13.58 -7.93 -26.04
C VAL A 33 -13.01 -7.60 -27.42
N LYS A 34 -13.86 -7.36 -28.41
CA LYS A 34 -13.44 -7.05 -29.79
C LYS A 34 -12.66 -5.74 -29.89
N ALA A 35 -13.00 -4.73 -29.08
CA ALA A 35 -12.27 -3.47 -29.04
C ALA A 35 -10.86 -3.65 -28.46
N ILE A 36 -10.69 -4.50 -27.45
CA ILE A 36 -9.37 -4.82 -26.88
C ILE A 36 -8.52 -5.56 -27.92
N GLU A 37 -9.09 -6.55 -28.61
CA GLU A 37 -8.41 -7.30 -29.68
C GLU A 37 -7.90 -6.38 -30.79
N GLU A 38 -8.75 -5.47 -31.29
CA GLU A 38 -8.37 -4.51 -32.32
C GLU A 38 -7.25 -3.55 -31.85
N VAL A 39 -7.28 -3.11 -30.60
CA VAL A 39 -6.23 -2.25 -30.00
C VAL A 39 -4.89 -2.99 -29.95
N GLU A 40 -4.91 -4.28 -29.61
CA GLU A 40 -3.72 -5.13 -29.59
C GLU A 40 -3.19 -5.40 -31.01
N GLU A 41 -4.06 -5.78 -31.96
CA GLU A 41 -3.68 -6.02 -33.36
C GLU A 41 -3.03 -4.78 -34.01
N ARG A 42 -3.53 -3.58 -33.67
CA ARG A 42 -2.97 -2.31 -34.16
C ARG A 42 -1.76 -1.81 -33.38
N ASN A 43 -1.32 -2.53 -32.34
CA ASN A 43 -0.23 -2.12 -31.44
C ASN A 43 -0.46 -0.74 -30.79
N LEU A 44 -1.71 -0.42 -30.45
CA LEU A 44 -2.09 0.84 -29.80
C LEU A 44 -2.19 0.72 -28.27
N GLY A 45 -2.10 -0.50 -27.75
CA GLY A 45 -2.20 -0.81 -26.33
C GLY A 45 -2.26 -2.31 -26.11
N PHE A 46 -2.56 -2.71 -24.86
CA PHE A 46 -2.70 -4.11 -24.47
C PHE A 46 -3.74 -4.27 -23.36
N ARG A 47 -4.30 -5.46 -23.24
CA ARG A 47 -5.24 -5.81 -22.17
C ARG A 47 -4.56 -5.72 -20.82
N LYS A 48 -5.13 -4.92 -19.93
CA LYS A 48 -4.66 -4.78 -18.55
C LYS A 48 -5.77 -5.10 -17.55
N VAL A 49 -5.52 -6.07 -16.68
CA VAL A 49 -6.35 -6.32 -15.51
C VAL A 49 -5.95 -5.33 -14.42
N ASN A 50 -6.93 -4.67 -13.81
CA ASN A 50 -6.71 -3.75 -12.69
C ASN A 50 -7.46 -4.25 -11.46
N PHE A 51 -6.89 -4.00 -10.28
CA PHE A 51 -7.49 -4.33 -9.01
C PHE A 51 -7.89 -3.04 -8.29
N ARG A 52 -8.99 -3.10 -7.54
CA ARG A 52 -9.35 -2.02 -6.60
C ARG A 52 -8.49 -2.05 -5.33
N LEU A 53 -7.88 -3.21 -5.04
CA LEU A 53 -6.93 -3.38 -3.94
C LEU A 53 -5.73 -2.43 -4.15
N ARG A 54 -5.28 -1.83 -3.05
CA ARG A 54 -4.11 -0.94 -3.02
C ARG A 54 -3.07 -1.52 -2.08
N ASP A 55 -1.84 -1.04 -2.22
CA ASP A 55 -0.76 -1.39 -1.30
C ASP A 55 -1.11 -0.98 0.13
N ALA A 56 -0.71 -1.82 1.08
CA ALA A 56 -0.95 -1.57 2.48
C ALA A 56 0.00 -0.46 2.96
N ILE A 57 -0.57 0.70 3.34
CA ILE A 57 0.20 1.76 3.98
C ILE A 57 0.60 1.28 5.38
N PHE A 58 1.87 0.92 5.52
CA PHE A 58 2.40 0.22 6.69
C PHE A 58 3.08 1.13 7.70
N SER A 59 3.29 2.43 7.43
CA SER A 59 3.92 3.34 8.39
C SER A 59 2.88 4.12 9.22
N ARG A 60 3.18 4.35 10.50
CA ARG A 60 2.39 5.21 11.39
C ARG A 60 3.31 6.22 12.08
N GLN A 61 2.94 7.50 12.04
CA GLN A 61 3.63 8.55 12.79
C GLN A 61 3.07 8.62 14.23
N ARG A 62 3.21 7.51 14.95
CA ARG A 62 2.72 7.34 16.34
C ARG A 62 3.83 6.74 17.18
N TYR A 63 3.81 7.04 18.47
CA TYR A 63 4.76 6.46 19.41
C TYR A 63 4.49 4.97 19.66
N TRP A 64 3.25 4.60 19.95
CA TRP A 64 2.92 3.25 20.40
C TRP A 64 2.73 2.27 19.24
N GLY A 65 3.82 1.64 18.82
CA GLY A 65 3.88 0.57 17.83
C GLY A 65 5.30 0.03 17.72
N GLU A 66 5.50 -1.06 17.00
CA GLU A 66 6.82 -1.65 16.81
C GLU A 66 7.69 -0.74 15.92
N PRO A 67 8.93 -0.40 16.32
CA PRO A 67 9.86 0.32 15.45
C PRO A 67 10.17 -0.47 14.18
N PHE A 68 10.31 0.22 13.05
CA PHE A 68 10.87 -0.41 11.86
C PHE A 68 12.37 -0.66 12.04
N PRO A 69 12.88 -1.86 11.73
CA PRO A 69 14.31 -2.15 11.76
C PRO A 69 15.01 -1.59 10.52
N VAL A 70 14.82 -0.31 10.24
CA VAL A 70 15.33 0.40 9.07
C VAL A 70 16.11 1.62 9.54
N TYR A 71 17.28 1.83 8.95
CA TYR A 71 18.08 3.05 9.11
C TYR A 71 18.38 3.69 7.75
N TYR A 72 18.76 4.96 7.76
CA TYR A 72 19.05 5.72 6.56
C TYR A 72 20.52 6.10 6.51
N LYS A 73 21.24 5.62 5.49
CA LYS A 73 22.63 5.99 5.20
C LYS A 73 22.66 6.77 3.89
N ASP A 74 23.13 8.01 3.96
CA ASP A 74 23.19 8.94 2.82
C ASP A 74 21.83 9.10 2.09
N GLY A 75 20.74 9.05 2.86
CA GLY A 75 19.35 9.14 2.36
C GLY A 75 18.77 7.84 1.80
N MET A 76 19.55 6.75 1.75
CA MET A 76 19.10 5.44 1.28
C MET A 76 18.69 4.53 2.46
N PRO A 77 17.57 3.81 2.36
CA PRO A 77 17.11 2.91 3.42
C PRO A 77 17.90 1.59 3.41
N TYR A 78 18.26 1.11 4.59
CA TYR A 78 18.87 -0.18 4.85
C TYR A 78 18.19 -0.84 6.05
N THR A 79 18.21 -2.17 6.09
CA THR A 79 17.69 -2.93 7.24
C THR A 79 18.78 -3.17 8.27
N LEU A 80 18.42 -3.19 9.55
CA LEU A 80 19.29 -3.71 10.60
C LEU A 80 19.57 -5.20 10.37
N ASP A 81 20.74 -5.66 10.82
CA ASP A 81 21.06 -7.09 10.82
C ASP A 81 20.19 -7.84 11.84
N GLU A 82 19.89 -9.12 11.59
CA GLU A 82 19.05 -9.93 12.50
C GLU A 82 19.60 -9.99 13.94
N GLY A 83 20.93 -9.97 14.09
CA GLY A 83 21.59 -9.97 15.41
C GLY A 83 21.46 -8.65 16.19
N GLU A 84 20.94 -7.59 15.57
CA GLU A 84 20.64 -6.32 16.22
C GLU A 84 19.16 -6.22 16.65
N LEU A 85 18.36 -7.24 16.35
CA LEU A 85 16.97 -7.33 16.76
C LEU A 85 16.81 -7.94 18.15
N PRO A 86 15.76 -7.58 18.91
CA PRO A 86 14.72 -6.60 18.55
C PRO A 86 15.22 -5.16 18.67
N LEU A 87 14.74 -4.29 17.77
CA LEU A 87 14.85 -2.85 17.96
C LEU A 87 13.78 -2.40 18.96
N GLU A 88 14.19 -2.18 20.20
CA GLU A 88 13.28 -1.81 21.28
C GLU A 88 12.73 -0.38 21.12
N LEU A 89 11.46 -0.20 21.48
CA LEU A 89 10.81 1.11 21.47
C LEU A 89 11.46 2.01 22.53
N PRO A 90 12.05 3.17 22.16
CA PRO A 90 12.80 4.00 23.09
C PRO A 90 11.86 4.85 23.94
N GLU A 91 12.31 5.26 25.13
CA GLU A 91 11.58 6.27 25.90
C GLU A 91 11.67 7.66 25.23
N VAL A 92 10.57 8.40 25.27
CA VAL A 92 10.45 9.78 24.76
C VAL A 92 9.86 10.69 25.83
N ASP A 93 10.16 11.99 25.73
CA ASP A 93 9.64 12.99 26.67
C ASP A 93 8.14 13.27 26.48
N LYS A 94 7.65 13.15 25.23
CA LYS A 94 6.26 13.40 24.83
C LYS A 94 5.85 12.47 23.69
N TYR A 95 4.57 12.13 23.63
CA TYR A 95 4.02 11.25 22.58
C TYR A 95 3.46 11.98 21.35
N LEU A 96 3.61 13.30 21.32
CA LEU A 96 3.20 14.14 20.19
C LEU A 96 4.37 14.32 19.22
N PRO A 97 4.11 14.69 17.95
CA PRO A 97 5.16 15.10 17.02
C PRO A 97 6.16 16.10 17.61
N THR A 98 7.37 16.15 17.07
CA THR A 98 8.36 17.17 17.42
C THR A 98 7.87 18.56 17.00
N GLU A 99 8.54 19.63 17.46
CA GLU A 99 8.22 21.00 17.02
C GLU A 99 8.49 21.22 15.53
N SER A 100 9.44 20.47 14.95
CA SER A 100 9.73 20.40 13.51
C SER A 100 8.71 19.58 12.71
N GLY A 101 7.75 18.92 13.37
CA GLY A 101 6.71 18.12 12.72
C GLY A 101 7.10 16.66 12.45
N GLU A 102 8.22 16.19 12.99
CA GLU A 102 8.65 14.79 12.87
C GLU A 102 7.80 13.88 13.78
N PRO A 103 7.74 12.57 13.48
CA PRO A 103 7.02 11.61 14.31
C PRO A 103 7.52 11.59 15.77
N PRO A 104 6.74 11.04 16.71
CA PRO A 104 7.13 11.01 18.13
C PRO A 104 8.49 10.38 18.43
N LEU A 105 8.95 9.41 17.63
CA LEU A 105 10.30 8.82 17.81
C LEU A 105 11.43 9.80 17.50
N GLY A 106 11.18 10.89 16.78
CA GLY A 106 12.16 11.98 16.61
C GLY A 106 12.54 12.67 17.93
N ARG A 107 11.80 12.41 19.01
CA ARG A 107 12.11 12.88 20.38
C ARG A 107 13.08 11.96 21.14
N ALA A 108 13.31 10.75 20.65
CA ALA A 108 14.13 9.77 21.33
C ALA A 108 15.61 10.21 21.34
N ARG A 109 16.27 10.05 22.49
CA ARG A 109 17.69 10.36 22.62
C ARG A 109 18.52 9.25 22.00
N ASN A 110 19.53 9.62 21.20
CA ASN A 110 20.44 8.68 20.53
C ASN A 110 19.72 7.65 19.65
N TRP A 111 18.65 8.04 18.96
CA TRP A 111 17.91 7.17 18.04
C TRP A 111 18.63 6.99 16.70
N GLN A 112 19.69 6.20 16.73
CA GLN A 112 20.61 5.95 15.61
C GLN A 112 21.30 4.59 15.76
N THR A 113 21.86 4.07 14.67
CA THR A 113 22.71 2.86 14.69
C THR A 113 24.02 3.11 15.44
N ARG A 114 24.81 2.06 15.66
CA ARG A 114 26.14 2.14 16.31
C ARG A 114 27.11 3.02 15.51
N GLU A 115 26.97 3.03 14.19
CA GLU A 115 27.74 3.83 13.24
C GLU A 115 27.24 5.29 13.15
N GLY A 116 26.12 5.62 13.82
CA GLY A 116 25.55 6.95 13.87
C GLY A 116 24.56 7.27 12.75
N TYR A 117 24.04 6.27 12.04
CA TYR A 117 23.01 6.49 11.03
C TYR A 117 21.62 6.63 11.67
N PRO A 118 20.78 7.59 11.24
CA PRO A 118 19.45 7.78 11.80
C PRO A 118 18.53 6.57 11.53
N LEU A 119 17.78 6.16 12.54
CA LEU A 119 16.75 5.12 12.45
C LEU A 119 15.40 5.69 11.98
N GLU A 120 14.57 4.84 11.38
CA GLU A 120 13.19 5.18 11.01
C GLU A 120 12.40 5.71 12.22
N LEU A 121 11.61 6.77 12.00
CA LEU A 121 10.85 7.46 13.04
C LEU A 121 9.39 7.01 13.12
N SER A 122 8.91 6.30 12.09
CA SER A 122 7.59 5.68 12.06
C SER A 122 7.59 4.37 12.83
N THR A 123 6.40 3.95 13.25
CA THR A 123 6.13 2.62 13.82
C THR A 123 5.19 1.84 12.93
N MET A 124 5.19 0.52 13.11
CA MET A 124 4.25 -0.38 12.44
C MET A 124 2.82 -0.21 13.00
N PRO A 125 1.78 -0.43 12.19
CA PRO A 125 0.39 -0.40 12.63
C PRO A 125 0.07 -1.64 13.46
N GLY A 126 -0.94 -1.55 14.32
CA GLY A 126 -1.36 -2.71 15.13
C GLY A 126 -1.76 -3.96 14.34
N PHE A 127 -2.07 -3.84 13.04
CA PHE A 127 -2.32 -5.01 12.20
C PHE A 127 -1.05 -5.79 11.83
N ALA A 128 0.15 -5.23 12.03
CA ALA A 128 1.42 -5.94 11.87
C ALA A 128 1.48 -7.15 12.82
N GLY A 129 1.24 -6.93 14.11
CA GLY A 129 1.18 -8.02 15.10
C GLY A 129 -0.04 -8.93 14.93
N SER A 130 -1.23 -8.38 14.64
CA SER A 130 -2.45 -9.18 14.57
C SER A 130 -2.59 -10.02 13.29
N SER A 131 -1.73 -9.82 12.29
CA SER A 131 -1.73 -10.62 11.05
C SER A 131 -1.06 -11.99 11.22
N ALA A 132 -0.32 -12.21 12.32
CA ALA A 132 0.44 -13.45 12.54
C ALA A 132 0.37 -14.01 13.98
N TYR A 133 -0.33 -13.37 14.92
CA TYR A 133 -0.40 -13.82 16.32
C TYR A 133 -0.85 -15.29 16.50
N TYR A 134 -1.73 -15.79 15.62
CA TYR A 134 -2.20 -17.17 15.65
C TYR A 134 -1.09 -18.18 15.36
N LEU A 135 -0.04 -17.79 14.62
CA LEU A 135 1.17 -18.61 14.45
C LEU A 135 1.96 -18.67 15.76
N ARG A 136 2.11 -17.52 16.45
CA ARG A 136 2.81 -17.46 17.73
C ARG A 136 2.15 -18.29 18.83
N TYR A 137 0.83 -18.51 18.77
CA TYR A 137 0.16 -19.43 19.72
C TYR A 137 0.62 -20.88 19.61
N MET A 138 1.10 -21.32 18.45
CA MET A 138 1.61 -22.68 18.28
C MET A 138 2.96 -22.88 19.00
N ASP A 139 3.75 -21.81 19.15
CA ASP A 139 5.02 -21.85 19.87
C ASP A 139 5.35 -20.49 20.54
N PRO A 140 4.68 -20.15 21.65
CA PRO A 140 4.74 -18.81 22.25
C PRO A 140 6.05 -18.54 22.99
N ARG A 141 6.86 -19.57 23.23
CA ARG A 141 8.14 -19.49 23.97
C ARG A 141 9.36 -19.69 23.08
N ASN A 142 9.19 -19.80 21.76
CA ASN A 142 10.31 -19.88 20.85
C ASN A 142 11.16 -18.61 20.91
N SER A 143 12.43 -18.76 21.25
CA SER A 143 13.45 -17.71 21.28
C SER A 143 14.55 -17.92 20.24
N GLN A 144 14.32 -18.83 19.28
CA GLN A 144 15.28 -19.30 18.27
C GLN A 144 14.69 -19.25 16.85
N ALA A 145 13.58 -18.52 16.66
CA ALA A 145 12.85 -18.43 15.40
C ALA A 145 13.39 -17.30 14.53
#